data_AF-A0A650A723-F1
#
_entry.id   AF-A0A650A723-F1
#
_cell.length_a   1.000
_cell.length_b   1.000
_cell.length_c   1.000
_cell.angle_alpha   90.00
_cell.angle_beta   90.00
_cell.angle_gamma   90.00
#
_symmetry.space_group_name_H-M   'P 1'
#
loop_
_entity.id
_entity.type
_entity.pdbx_description
1 polymer ?
#
loop_
_entity_poly.entity_id
_entity_poly.type
_entity_poly.pdbx_seq_one_letter_code
_entity_poly.pdbx_strand_id
1 'polypeptide(L)'
;MPDPSDQERVEVARKTLTDAVAAVRAEHPVEETLQELRDQGQRWWERDDVIWFEIVLSLSTLRGSYGSQIVVDDDGEIDEHLYGSVAFDTLAQIDEDHRNQYLEARLYGNVAMHPTKAEALESNFELIENEYGDPKRAKEAFIEADGIEEKLEFLKQFSWIGQKYARNIPMDLYLEEFRDFIAIDTRIEGLLEKAEYPLESRTYDEHEAFLQEVAQDLGVNSWALDRILYNYNEEIDSAL
;
A
#
# COMPACT_ATOMS: atom_id res chain seq x y z
N MET A 1 5.20 40.65 -13.12
CA MET A 1 3.78 40.27 -13.03
C MET A 1 3.49 39.99 -11.57
N PRO A 2 2.28 40.28 -11.05
CA PRO A 2 1.92 39.80 -9.72
C PRO A 2 1.98 38.26 -9.71
N ASP A 3 2.47 37.70 -8.61
CA ASP A 3 2.44 36.26 -8.34
C ASP A 3 0.97 35.82 -8.32
N PRO A 4 0.56 34.77 -9.06
CA PRO A 4 -0.79 34.23 -8.92
C PRO A 4 -1.10 33.92 -7.46
N SER A 5 -2.35 34.16 -7.05
CA SER A 5 -2.79 33.79 -5.72
C SER A 5 -2.65 32.28 -5.50
N ASP A 6 -2.44 31.86 -4.24
CA ASP A 6 -2.30 30.43 -3.91
C ASP A 6 -3.52 29.59 -4.38
N GLN A 7 -4.70 30.20 -4.45
CA GLN A 7 -5.89 29.54 -4.97
C GLN A 7 -5.83 29.34 -6.49
N GLU A 8 -5.39 30.35 -7.25
CA GLU A 8 -5.18 30.21 -8.70
C GLU A 8 -4.13 29.14 -9.01
N ARG A 9 -3.07 29.04 -8.21
CA ARG A 9 -2.05 27.99 -8.35
C ARG A 9 -2.64 26.59 -8.15
N VAL A 10 -3.50 26.41 -7.15
CA VAL A 10 -4.18 25.13 -6.92
C VAL A 10 -5.12 24.77 -8.07
N GLU A 11 -5.91 25.72 -8.57
CA GLU A 11 -6.82 25.47 -9.70
C GLU A 11 -6.06 25.09 -10.97
N VAL A 12 -4.93 25.77 -11.25
CA VAL A 12 -4.04 25.41 -12.36
C VAL A 12 -3.47 24.00 -12.15
N ALA A 13 -2.92 23.69 -10.97
CA ALA A 13 -2.36 22.38 -10.67
C ALA A 13 -3.39 21.25 -10.81
N ARG A 14 -4.61 21.46 -10.31
CA ARG A 14 -5.74 20.51 -10.42
C ARG A 14 -6.03 20.23 -11.88
N LYS A 15 -6.13 21.28 -12.71
CA LYS A 15 -6.38 21.14 -14.14
C LYS A 15 -5.23 20.41 -14.85
N THR A 16 -3.98 20.80 -14.59
CA THR A 16 -2.78 20.18 -15.19
C THR A 16 -2.73 18.69 -14.88
N LEU A 17 -2.88 18.30 -13.60
CA LEU A 17 -2.84 16.89 -13.20
C LEU A 17 -4.04 16.11 -13.76
N THR A 18 -5.23 16.70 -13.77
CA THR A 18 -6.44 16.09 -14.36
C THR A 18 -6.25 15.84 -15.85
N ASP A 19 -5.74 16.82 -16.60
CA ASP A 19 -5.49 16.72 -18.04
C ASP A 19 -4.44 15.61 -18.33
N ALA A 20 -3.37 15.54 -17.54
CA ALA A 20 -2.32 14.52 -17.66
C ALA A 20 -2.86 13.10 -17.38
N VAL A 21 -3.59 12.92 -16.28
CA VAL A 21 -4.20 11.62 -15.94
C VAL A 21 -5.23 11.21 -16.99
N ALA A 22 -6.03 12.15 -17.50
CA ALA A 22 -7.01 11.87 -18.55
C ALA A 22 -6.33 11.42 -19.85
N ALA A 23 -5.18 12.01 -20.22
CA ALA A 23 -4.40 11.60 -21.37
C ALA A 23 -3.89 10.16 -21.21
N VAL A 24 -3.29 9.82 -20.06
CA VAL A 24 -2.82 8.46 -19.77
C VAL A 24 -3.96 7.45 -19.80
N ARG A 25 -5.12 7.78 -19.22
CA ARG A 25 -6.32 6.92 -19.29
C ARG A 25 -6.83 6.68 -20.70
N ALA A 26 -6.58 7.59 -21.64
CA ALA A 26 -6.98 7.43 -23.03
C ALA A 26 -6.01 6.56 -23.84
N GLU A 27 -4.73 6.50 -23.45
CA GLU A 27 -3.66 5.85 -24.20
C GLU A 27 -3.24 4.49 -23.63
N HIS A 28 -3.55 4.22 -22.37
CA HIS A 28 -3.13 3.02 -21.63
C HIS A 28 -4.34 2.19 -21.15
N PRO A 29 -4.18 0.87 -20.91
CA PRO A 29 -5.26 -0.01 -20.46
C PRO A 29 -5.61 0.17 -18.96
N VAL A 30 -5.78 1.42 -18.51
CA VAL A 30 -5.97 1.78 -17.11
C VAL A 30 -7.12 1.01 -16.46
N GLU A 31 -8.27 0.91 -17.14
CA GLU A 31 -9.43 0.23 -16.57
C GLU A 31 -9.22 -1.29 -16.42
N GLU A 32 -8.39 -1.91 -17.26
CA GLU A 32 -8.01 -3.33 -17.14
C GLU A 32 -7.12 -3.51 -15.91
N THR A 33 -6.07 -2.70 -15.76
CA THR A 33 -5.19 -2.72 -14.58
C THR A 33 -5.95 -2.44 -13.28
N LEU A 34 -6.89 -1.48 -13.29
CA LEU A 34 -7.73 -1.24 -12.11
C LEU A 34 -8.63 -2.44 -11.79
N GLN A 35 -9.16 -3.13 -12.80
CA GLN A 35 -9.98 -4.32 -12.59
C GLN A 35 -9.14 -5.47 -12.01
N GLU A 36 -7.94 -5.70 -12.54
CA GLU A 36 -6.99 -6.71 -12.03
C GLU A 36 -6.65 -6.48 -10.56
N LEU A 37 -6.29 -5.24 -10.19
CA LEU A 37 -5.98 -4.88 -8.80
C LEU A 37 -7.18 -5.07 -7.85
N ARG A 38 -8.40 -4.79 -8.31
CA ARG A 38 -9.63 -5.05 -7.51
C ARG A 38 -9.84 -6.54 -7.29
N ASP A 39 -9.75 -7.32 -8.36
CA ASP A 39 -9.99 -8.75 -8.33
C ASP A 39 -8.92 -9.47 -7.50
N GLN A 40 -7.66 -9.02 -7.58
CA GLN A 40 -6.55 -9.47 -6.75
C GLN A 40 -6.81 -9.16 -5.27
N GLY A 41 -7.10 -7.90 -4.93
CA GLY A 41 -7.37 -7.49 -3.55
C GLY A 41 -8.53 -8.24 -2.91
N GLN A 42 -9.63 -8.41 -3.65
CA GLN A 42 -10.78 -9.20 -3.19
C GLN A 42 -10.43 -10.67 -2.97
N ARG A 43 -9.66 -11.28 -3.88
CA ARG A 43 -9.22 -12.68 -3.75
C ARG A 43 -8.30 -12.87 -2.54
N TRP A 44 -7.35 -11.96 -2.33
CA TRP A 44 -6.47 -12.01 -1.15
C TRP A 44 -7.27 -11.83 0.13
N TRP A 45 -8.27 -10.96 0.13
CA TRP A 45 -9.16 -10.76 1.27
C TRP A 45 -9.94 -12.02 1.67
N GLU A 46 -10.12 -13.01 0.79
CA GLU A 46 -10.77 -14.27 1.15
C GLU A 46 -9.90 -15.15 2.06
N ARG A 47 -8.57 -14.95 2.09
CA ARG A 47 -7.64 -15.77 2.88
C ARG A 47 -7.81 -15.55 4.37
N ASP A 48 -7.70 -16.63 5.15
CA ASP A 48 -7.72 -16.56 6.62
C ASP A 48 -6.47 -15.87 7.19
N ASP A 49 -5.33 -15.98 6.50
CA ASP A 49 -4.03 -15.43 6.92
C ASP A 49 -3.68 -14.07 6.31
N VAL A 50 -4.64 -13.38 5.69
CA VAL A 50 -4.39 -12.17 4.88
C VAL A 50 -3.64 -11.07 5.64
N ILE A 51 -3.90 -10.90 6.95
CA ILE A 51 -3.18 -9.91 7.76
C ILE A 51 -1.69 -10.27 7.85
N TRP A 52 -1.36 -11.54 8.08
CA TRP A 52 0.02 -12.00 8.09
C TRP A 52 0.67 -11.88 6.70
N PHE A 53 -0.04 -12.30 5.66
CA PHE A 53 0.37 -12.13 4.26
C PHE A 53 0.76 -10.68 3.93
N GLU A 54 -0.09 -9.72 4.27
CA GLU A 54 0.13 -8.29 4.00
C GLU A 54 1.29 -7.71 4.81
N ILE A 55 1.48 -8.15 6.05
CA ILE A 55 2.66 -7.78 6.86
C ILE A 55 3.94 -8.26 6.16
N VAL A 56 3.99 -9.52 5.73
CA VAL A 56 5.14 -10.10 5.05
C VAL A 56 5.42 -9.36 3.74
N LEU A 57 4.40 -9.09 2.93
CA LEU A 57 4.51 -8.37 1.66
C LEU A 57 4.97 -6.92 1.87
N SER A 58 4.35 -6.19 2.79
CA SER A 58 4.65 -4.79 3.09
C SER A 58 6.09 -4.61 3.58
N LEU A 59 6.53 -5.45 4.53
CA LEU A 59 7.90 -5.40 5.04
C LEU A 59 8.90 -5.75 3.95
N SER A 60 8.60 -6.75 3.11
CA SER A 60 9.56 -7.22 2.10
C SER A 60 9.75 -6.21 0.98
N THR A 61 8.69 -5.52 0.58
CA THR A 61 8.73 -4.49 -0.49
C THR A 61 9.25 -3.12 -0.02
N LEU A 62 9.37 -2.91 1.30
CA LEU A 62 9.92 -1.67 1.84
C LEU A 62 11.36 -1.42 1.35
N ARG A 63 11.57 -0.30 0.64
CA ARG A 63 12.82 0.08 -0.03
C ARG A 63 13.23 -0.80 -1.23
N GLY A 64 12.29 -1.54 -1.83
CA GLY A 64 12.50 -2.20 -3.12
C GLY A 64 11.38 -3.17 -3.47
N SER A 65 10.72 -2.95 -4.61
CA SER A 65 9.61 -3.80 -5.07
C SER A 65 10.01 -5.25 -5.35
N TYR A 66 11.30 -5.52 -5.62
CA TYR A 66 11.84 -6.86 -5.81
C TYR A 66 11.56 -7.81 -4.63
N GLY A 67 11.42 -7.26 -3.41
CA GLY A 67 11.08 -8.07 -2.24
C GLY A 67 9.69 -8.70 -2.30
N SER A 68 8.79 -8.26 -3.21
CA SER A 68 7.51 -8.93 -3.44
C SER A 68 7.66 -10.38 -3.87
N GLN A 69 8.78 -10.74 -4.52
CA GLN A 69 9.06 -12.10 -4.99
C GLN A 69 9.13 -13.16 -3.89
N ILE A 70 9.24 -12.76 -2.62
CA ILE A 70 9.16 -13.72 -1.50
C ILE A 70 7.71 -14.11 -1.15
N VAL A 71 6.72 -13.45 -1.76
CA VAL A 71 5.29 -13.62 -1.49
C VAL A 71 4.51 -13.93 -2.76
N VAL A 72 4.78 -13.20 -3.84
CA VAL A 72 4.07 -13.31 -5.12
C VAL A 72 5.03 -13.58 -6.27
N ASP A 73 4.55 -14.27 -7.29
CA ASP A 73 5.31 -14.53 -8.52
C ASP A 73 5.25 -13.33 -9.50
N ASP A 74 5.90 -13.48 -10.66
CA ASP A 74 5.96 -12.44 -11.69
C ASP A 74 4.58 -12.13 -12.31
N ASP A 75 3.59 -13.03 -12.15
CA ASP A 75 2.21 -12.85 -12.60
C ASP A 75 1.33 -12.22 -11.50
N GLY A 76 1.89 -11.95 -10.31
CA GLY A 76 1.17 -11.38 -9.16
C GLY A 76 0.31 -12.38 -8.40
N GLU A 77 0.45 -13.67 -8.69
CA GLU A 77 -0.18 -14.75 -7.93
C GLU A 77 0.70 -15.12 -6.72
N ILE A 78 0.10 -15.72 -5.70
CA ILE A 78 0.85 -16.09 -4.49
C ILE A 78 1.80 -17.25 -4.82
N ASP A 79 3.09 -17.04 -4.61
CA ASP A 79 4.07 -18.13 -4.70
C ASP A 79 3.96 -18.98 -3.43
N GLU A 80 3.13 -20.02 -3.48
CA GLU A 80 2.89 -20.92 -2.34
C GLU A 80 4.16 -21.62 -1.83
N HIS A 81 5.24 -21.69 -2.63
CA HIS A 81 6.51 -22.24 -2.17
C HIS A 81 7.31 -21.20 -1.37
N LEU A 82 7.49 -20.00 -1.92
CA LEU A 82 8.26 -18.93 -1.28
C LEU A 82 7.49 -18.34 -0.10
N TYR A 83 6.23 -17.96 -0.29
CA TYR A 83 5.35 -17.53 0.79
C TYR A 83 5.17 -18.62 1.84
N GLY A 84 4.94 -19.87 1.41
CA GLY A 84 4.79 -21.00 2.33
C GLY A 84 5.98 -21.20 3.27
N SER A 85 7.20 -20.78 2.87
CA SER A 85 8.38 -20.82 3.73
C SER A 85 8.36 -19.79 4.86
N VAL A 86 7.61 -18.70 4.70
CA VAL A 86 7.44 -17.62 5.69
C VAL A 86 6.00 -17.49 6.20
N ALA A 87 5.13 -18.43 5.81
CA ALA A 87 3.75 -18.52 6.29
C ALA A 87 3.71 -18.79 7.79
N PHE A 88 2.67 -18.29 8.46
CA PHE A 88 2.55 -18.34 9.91
C PHE A 88 2.65 -19.78 10.44
N ASP A 89 1.92 -20.72 9.83
CA ASP A 89 1.92 -22.13 10.24
C ASP A 89 3.29 -22.80 10.08
N THR A 90 4.10 -22.35 9.12
CA THR A 90 5.48 -22.84 8.95
C THR A 90 6.36 -22.30 10.07
N LEU A 91 6.26 -21.01 10.38
CA LEU A 91 7.05 -20.38 11.45
C LEU A 91 6.67 -20.88 12.84
N ALA A 92 5.41 -21.25 13.06
CA ALA A 92 4.93 -21.87 14.30
C ALA A 92 5.55 -23.25 14.57
N GLN A 93 6.10 -23.91 13.54
CA GLN A 93 6.82 -25.18 13.67
C GLN A 93 8.31 -25.01 13.91
N ILE A 94 8.83 -23.78 13.80
CA ILE A 94 10.22 -23.45 14.08
C ILE A 94 10.35 -23.09 15.56
N ASP A 95 11.40 -23.62 16.19
CA ASP A 95 11.77 -23.27 17.56
C ASP A 95 11.97 -21.75 17.68
N GLU A 96 11.41 -21.15 18.73
CA GLU A 96 11.47 -19.71 19.01
C GLU A 96 12.91 -19.20 18.96
N ASP A 97 13.85 -19.94 19.57
CA ASP A 97 15.28 -19.57 19.62
C ASP A 97 15.95 -19.52 18.21
N HIS A 98 15.31 -20.11 17.19
CA HIS A 98 15.85 -20.21 15.83
C HIS A 98 14.99 -19.49 14.78
N ARG A 99 13.83 -18.93 15.15
CA ARG A 99 12.87 -18.36 14.21
C ARG A 99 13.45 -17.13 13.50
N ASN A 100 14.10 -16.23 14.22
CA ASN A 100 14.82 -15.09 13.66
C ASN A 100 15.81 -15.50 12.56
N GLN A 101 16.70 -16.44 12.90
CA GLN A 101 17.75 -16.91 11.99
C GLN A 101 17.13 -17.60 10.76
N TYR A 102 16.04 -18.35 10.97
CA TYR A 102 15.30 -18.97 9.89
C TYR A 102 14.76 -17.90 8.92
N LEU A 103 14.07 -16.88 9.44
CA LEU A 103 13.52 -15.76 8.67
C LEU A 103 14.60 -14.99 7.92
N GLU A 104 15.68 -14.61 8.61
CA GLU A 104 16.81 -13.88 8.01
C GLU A 104 17.34 -14.61 6.77
N ALA A 105 17.50 -15.93 6.85
CA ALA A 105 17.98 -16.75 5.75
C ALA A 105 17.04 -16.78 4.54
N ARG A 106 15.72 -16.65 4.73
CA ARG A 106 14.72 -16.64 3.63
C ARG A 106 14.61 -15.27 2.98
N LEU A 107 14.79 -14.22 3.77
CA LEU A 107 14.80 -12.84 3.30
C LEU A 107 16.12 -12.47 2.59
N TYR A 108 17.20 -13.20 2.86
CA TYR A 108 18.52 -12.95 2.29
C TYR A 108 18.51 -12.95 0.75
N GLY A 109 19.17 -11.95 0.15
CA GLY A 109 19.31 -11.82 -1.30
C GLY A 109 18.15 -11.11 -1.99
N ASN A 110 16.93 -11.23 -1.47
CA ASN A 110 15.73 -10.65 -2.10
C ASN A 110 15.20 -9.42 -1.35
N VAL A 111 15.46 -9.33 -0.04
CA VAL A 111 14.89 -8.28 0.81
C VAL A 111 15.99 -7.37 1.35
N ALA A 112 15.86 -6.07 1.06
CA ALA A 112 16.72 -5.04 1.64
C ALA A 112 16.54 -4.98 3.16
N MET A 113 17.63 -4.82 3.92
CA MET A 113 17.62 -4.82 5.39
C MET A 113 17.03 -6.12 5.98
N HIS A 114 17.25 -7.26 5.32
CA HIS A 114 16.74 -8.56 5.76
C HIS A 114 16.95 -8.90 7.25
N PRO A 115 18.07 -8.57 7.94
CA PRO A 115 18.21 -8.94 9.34
C PRO A 115 17.22 -8.17 10.23
N THR A 116 17.14 -6.84 10.06
CA THR A 116 16.20 -6.00 10.82
C THR A 116 14.74 -6.32 10.49
N LYS A 117 14.45 -6.71 9.25
CA LYS A 117 13.10 -7.13 8.87
C LYS A 117 12.75 -8.53 9.37
N ALA A 118 13.73 -9.42 9.52
CA ALA A 118 13.53 -10.71 10.18
C ALA A 118 13.14 -10.51 11.65
N GLU A 119 13.85 -9.64 12.38
CA GLU A 119 13.49 -9.23 13.75
C GLU A 119 12.06 -8.65 13.81
N ALA A 120 11.68 -7.80 12.85
CA ALA A 120 10.34 -7.24 12.79
C ALA A 120 9.25 -8.30 12.51
N LEU A 121 9.50 -9.23 11.58
CA LEU A 121 8.58 -10.32 11.28
C LEU A 121 8.43 -11.28 12.45
N GLU A 122 9.52 -11.60 13.16
CA GLU A 122 9.46 -12.40 14.37
C GLU A 122 8.63 -11.71 15.46
N SER A 123 8.86 -10.42 15.70
CA SER A 123 8.05 -9.64 16.66
C SER A 123 6.57 -9.58 16.26
N ASN A 124 6.27 -9.46 14.96
CA ASN A 124 4.89 -9.48 14.46
C ASN A 124 4.25 -10.88 14.59
N PHE A 125 5.04 -11.93 14.35
CA PHE A 125 4.61 -13.31 14.56
C PHE A 125 4.22 -13.52 16.03
N GLU A 126 5.10 -13.13 16.95
CA GLU A 126 4.85 -13.22 18.40
C GLU A 126 3.64 -12.40 18.83
N LEU A 127 3.43 -11.21 18.27
CA LEU A 127 2.24 -10.41 18.56
C LEU A 127 0.97 -11.16 18.14
N ILE A 128 0.94 -11.73 16.93
CA ILE A 128 -0.22 -12.51 16.47
C ILE A 128 -0.43 -13.75 17.33
N GLU A 129 0.62 -14.51 17.61
CA GLU A 129 0.55 -15.72 18.43
C GLU A 129 0.04 -15.43 19.85
N ASN A 130 0.55 -14.37 20.48
CA ASN A 130 0.25 -14.08 21.89
C ASN A 130 -1.09 -13.36 22.09
N GLU A 131 -1.44 -12.40 21.23
CA GLU A 131 -2.64 -11.56 21.41
C GLU A 131 -3.87 -12.11 20.70
N TYR A 132 -3.68 -12.79 19.56
CA TYR A 132 -4.78 -13.29 18.72
C TYR A 132 -4.81 -14.82 18.64
N GLY A 133 -3.69 -15.49 18.88
CA GLY A 133 -3.54 -16.95 18.75
C GLY A 133 -3.16 -17.40 17.35
N ASP A 134 -3.81 -16.86 16.32
CA ASP A 134 -3.53 -17.18 14.92
C ASP A 134 -3.90 -16.02 13.95
N PRO A 135 -3.45 -16.06 12.68
CA PRO A 135 -3.77 -15.02 11.69
C PRO A 135 -5.27 -14.86 11.40
N LYS A 136 -6.05 -15.94 11.51
CA LYS A 136 -7.50 -15.89 11.29
C LYS A 136 -8.16 -15.01 12.36
N ARG A 137 -7.77 -15.18 13.62
CA ARG A 137 -8.21 -14.36 14.75
C ARG A 137 -7.73 -12.92 14.64
N ALA A 138 -6.52 -12.69 14.13
CA ALA A 138 -6.05 -11.33 13.85
C ALA A 138 -6.93 -10.65 12.77
N LYS A 139 -7.31 -11.38 11.72
CA LYS A 139 -8.25 -10.89 10.70
C LYS A 139 -9.64 -10.62 11.29
N GLU A 140 -10.16 -11.53 12.13
CA GLU A 140 -11.44 -11.33 12.83
C GLU A 140 -11.38 -10.05 13.69
N ALA A 141 -10.32 -9.84 14.46
CA ALA A 141 -10.14 -8.63 15.27
C ALA A 141 -10.06 -7.35 14.42
N PHE A 142 -9.40 -7.40 13.26
CA PHE A 142 -9.39 -6.29 12.30
C PHE A 142 -10.79 -5.98 11.76
N ILE A 143 -11.59 -6.99 11.46
CA ILE A 143 -12.98 -6.82 10.99
C ILE A 143 -13.86 -6.21 12.08
N GLU A 144 -13.66 -6.65 13.32
CA GLU A 144 -14.43 -6.23 14.51
C GLU A 144 -14.06 -4.82 15.02
N ALA A 145 -12.93 -4.25 14.61
CA ALA A 145 -12.53 -2.90 14.97
C ALA A 145 -13.55 -1.85 14.47
N ASP A 146 -13.97 -0.94 15.36
CA ASP A 146 -15.04 0.00 15.10
C ASP A 146 -14.54 1.20 14.28
N GLY A 147 -14.81 1.17 12.98
CA GLY A 147 -14.52 2.26 12.07
C GLY A 147 -13.06 2.32 11.59
N ILE A 148 -12.76 3.34 10.79
CA ILE A 148 -11.49 3.45 10.08
C ILE A 148 -10.33 3.71 11.06
N GLU A 149 -10.51 4.59 12.03
CA GLU A 149 -9.46 4.93 12.98
C GLU A 149 -8.99 3.71 13.79
N GLU A 150 -9.91 2.90 14.30
CA GLU A 150 -9.55 1.69 15.04
C GLU A 150 -8.87 0.63 14.16
N LYS A 151 -9.30 0.50 12.90
CA LYS A 151 -8.63 -0.38 11.91
C LYS A 151 -7.22 0.08 11.58
N LEU A 152 -7.01 1.39 11.46
CA LEU A 152 -5.67 1.96 11.26
C LEU A 152 -4.79 1.73 12.49
N GLU A 153 -5.30 1.94 13.71
CA GLU A 153 -4.56 1.67 14.94
C GLU A 153 -4.26 0.18 15.12
N PHE A 154 -5.19 -0.70 14.76
CA PHE A 154 -4.95 -2.14 14.70
C PHE A 154 -3.75 -2.47 13.80
N LEU A 155 -3.69 -1.91 12.59
CA LEU A 155 -2.56 -2.20 11.69
C LEU A 155 -1.24 -1.58 12.20
N LYS A 156 -1.31 -0.41 12.85
CA LYS A 156 -0.12 0.30 13.36
C LYS A 156 0.55 -0.35 14.56
N GLN A 157 -0.09 -1.33 15.20
CA GLN A 157 0.55 -2.09 16.28
C GLN A 157 1.67 -3.00 15.76
N PHE A 158 1.61 -3.39 14.48
CA PHE A 158 2.62 -4.25 13.88
C PHE A 158 3.89 -3.45 13.58
N SER A 159 5.03 -4.05 13.95
CA SER A 159 6.35 -3.53 13.69
C SER A 159 6.52 -3.21 12.20
N TRP A 160 6.98 -1.99 11.90
CA TRP A 160 7.18 -1.42 10.57
C TRP A 160 5.92 -1.10 9.76
N ILE A 161 4.72 -1.28 10.32
CA ILE A 161 3.48 -0.81 9.71
C ILE A 161 3.17 0.60 10.22
N GLY A 162 3.71 1.60 9.53
CA GLY A 162 3.44 3.01 9.83
C GLY A 162 2.13 3.53 9.20
N GLN A 163 1.91 4.84 9.31
CA GLN A 163 0.71 5.51 8.80
C GLN A 163 0.42 5.22 7.31
N LYS A 164 1.46 5.18 6.47
CA LYS A 164 1.34 4.85 5.04
C LYS A 164 0.82 3.42 4.85
N TYR A 165 1.53 2.43 5.41
CA TYR A 165 1.19 1.02 5.20
C TYR A 165 -0.15 0.64 5.83
N ALA A 166 -0.51 1.24 6.96
CA ALA A 166 -1.83 1.06 7.55
C ALA A 166 -2.98 1.50 6.62
N ARG A 167 -2.74 2.44 5.69
CA ARG A 167 -3.69 2.80 4.63
C ARG A 167 -3.55 1.92 3.39
N ASN A 168 -2.31 1.64 2.97
CA ASN A 168 -2.06 0.82 1.77
C ASN A 168 -2.65 -0.57 1.89
N ILE A 169 -2.44 -1.28 3.01
CA ILE A 169 -2.90 -2.66 3.20
C ILE A 169 -4.41 -2.81 2.92
N PRO A 170 -5.32 -2.09 3.60
CA PRO A 170 -6.74 -2.25 3.32
C PRO A 170 -7.15 -1.70 1.95
N MET A 171 -6.40 -0.75 1.38
CA MET A 171 -6.58 -0.32 -0.01
C MET A 171 -6.14 -1.40 -1.01
N ASP A 172 -5.05 -2.15 -0.74
CA ASP A 172 -4.54 -3.25 -1.57
C ASP A 172 -5.55 -4.41 -1.56
N LEU A 173 -6.19 -4.64 -0.40
CA LEU A 173 -7.28 -5.59 -0.20
C LEU A 173 -8.66 -5.11 -0.72
N TYR A 174 -8.72 -3.92 -1.31
CA TYR A 174 -9.93 -3.32 -1.89
C TYR A 174 -11.15 -3.24 -0.94
N LEU A 175 -10.89 -3.01 0.35
CA LEU A 175 -11.93 -2.88 1.38
C LEU A 175 -12.77 -1.61 1.16
N GLU A 176 -14.10 -1.75 1.27
CA GLU A 176 -15.05 -0.71 0.87
C GLU A 176 -14.84 0.62 1.59
N GLU A 177 -14.64 0.60 2.90
CA GLU A 177 -14.44 1.79 3.73
C GLU A 177 -13.12 2.52 3.45
N PHE A 178 -12.18 1.88 2.74
CA PHE A 178 -10.88 2.46 2.40
C PHE A 178 -10.79 2.98 0.95
N ARG A 179 -11.89 2.90 0.17
CA ARG A 179 -11.88 3.29 -1.25
C ARG A 179 -11.81 4.79 -1.50
N ASP A 180 -12.04 5.60 -0.46
CA ASP A 180 -12.03 7.06 -0.54
C ASP A 180 -10.71 7.69 -0.04
N PHE A 181 -9.74 6.87 0.37
CA PHE A 181 -8.40 7.30 0.77
C PHE A 181 -7.41 7.36 -0.38
N ILE A 182 -6.36 8.16 -0.18
CA ILE A 182 -5.19 8.24 -1.06
C ILE A 182 -3.92 8.10 -0.23
N ALA A 183 -3.06 7.16 -0.62
CA ALA A 183 -1.83 6.88 0.08
C ALA A 183 -0.66 7.69 -0.49
N ILE A 184 -0.65 8.99 -0.16
CA ILE A 184 0.37 9.93 -0.64
C ILE A 184 1.77 9.46 -0.21
N ASP A 185 2.61 9.18 -1.21
CA ASP A 185 4.03 8.88 -1.05
C ASP A 185 4.89 9.81 -1.90
N THR A 186 6.22 9.66 -1.78
CA THR A 186 7.19 10.54 -2.44
C THR A 186 7.06 10.60 -3.97
N ARG A 187 6.49 9.58 -4.62
CA ARG A 187 6.24 9.60 -6.07
C ARG A 187 5.05 10.49 -6.41
N ILE A 188 3.99 10.39 -5.61
CA ILE A 188 2.81 11.25 -5.73
C ILE A 188 3.20 12.70 -5.40
N GLU A 189 4.00 12.93 -4.36
CA GLU A 189 4.56 14.24 -4.03
C GLU A 189 5.33 14.83 -5.22
N GLY A 190 6.16 14.03 -5.90
CA GLY A 190 6.87 14.45 -7.11
C GLY A 190 5.94 14.87 -8.26
N LEU A 191 4.83 14.16 -8.48
CA LEU A 191 3.82 14.57 -9.47
C LEU A 191 3.12 15.86 -9.07
N LEU A 192 2.79 16.04 -7.79
CA LEU A 192 2.19 17.27 -7.27
C LEU A 192 3.12 18.48 -7.48
N GLU A 193 4.40 18.34 -7.15
CA GLU A 193 5.41 19.38 -7.36
C GLU A 193 5.53 19.75 -8.85
N LYS A 194 5.53 18.76 -9.75
CA LYS A 194 5.57 18.98 -11.20
C LYS A 194 4.31 19.65 -11.74
N ALA A 195 3.15 19.35 -11.16
CA ALA A 195 1.91 20.06 -11.45
C ALA A 195 1.88 21.49 -10.86
N GLU A 196 2.98 21.97 -10.27
CA GLU A 196 3.13 23.28 -9.60
C GLU A 196 2.24 23.46 -8.36
N TYR A 197 1.75 22.36 -7.77
CA TYR A 197 1.00 22.36 -6.53
C TYR A 197 1.88 22.82 -5.36
N PRO A 198 1.41 23.75 -4.49
CA PRO A 198 2.22 24.28 -3.39
C PRO A 198 2.26 23.29 -2.21
N LEU A 199 3.06 22.24 -2.34
CA LEU A 199 3.16 21.13 -1.39
C LEU A 199 3.62 21.59 0.01
N GLU A 200 4.72 22.35 0.09
CA GLU A 200 5.35 22.74 1.37
C GLU A 200 4.48 23.62 2.28
N SER A 201 3.50 24.34 1.72
CA SER A 201 2.62 25.24 2.49
C SER A 201 1.33 24.57 2.94
N ARG A 202 1.17 23.27 2.71
CA ARG A 202 -0.07 22.53 2.94
C ARG A 202 0.14 21.31 3.81
N THR A 203 -0.94 20.86 4.43
CA THR A 203 -1.01 19.66 5.27
C THR A 203 -1.32 18.42 4.44
N TYR A 204 -1.06 17.24 5.00
CA TYR A 204 -1.41 15.96 4.37
C TYR A 204 -2.90 15.90 3.97
N ASP A 205 -3.80 16.31 4.88
CA ASP A 205 -5.24 16.30 4.64
C ASP A 205 -5.63 17.24 3.48
N GLU A 206 -4.92 18.37 3.31
CA GLU A 206 -5.13 19.26 2.17
C GLU A 206 -4.63 18.65 0.87
N HIS A 207 -3.53 17.90 0.88
CA HIS A 207 -3.06 17.16 -0.30
C HIS A 207 -4.05 16.06 -0.69
N GLU A 208 -4.58 15.33 0.30
CA GLU A 208 -5.58 14.27 0.06
C GLU A 208 -6.87 14.87 -0.50
N ALA A 209 -7.38 15.97 0.08
CA ALA A 209 -8.56 16.66 -0.42
C ALA A 209 -8.37 17.18 -1.87
N PHE A 210 -7.19 17.72 -2.18
CA PHE A 210 -6.85 18.13 -3.56
C PHE A 210 -6.90 16.95 -4.54
N LEU A 211 -6.35 15.80 -4.16
CA LEU A 211 -6.36 14.62 -5.03
C LEU A 211 -7.77 14.01 -5.13
N GLN A 212 -8.57 14.04 -4.08
CA GLN A 212 -9.99 13.65 -4.13
C GLN A 212 -10.79 14.51 -5.12
N GLU A 213 -10.50 15.81 -5.18
CA GLU A 213 -11.05 16.73 -6.16
C GLU A 213 -10.65 16.38 -7.61
N VAL A 214 -9.39 15.98 -7.83
CA VAL A 214 -8.92 15.47 -9.13
C VAL A 214 -9.65 14.17 -9.52
N ALA A 215 -9.83 13.25 -8.56
CA ALA A 215 -10.57 12.01 -8.78
C ALA A 215 -12.02 12.29 -9.20
N GLN A 216 -12.66 13.27 -8.54
CA GLN A 216 -14.00 13.73 -8.87
C GLN A 216 -14.10 14.26 -10.30
N ASP A 217 -13.15 15.08 -10.75
CA ASP A 217 -13.13 15.63 -12.12
C ASP A 217 -12.97 14.54 -13.19
N LEU A 218 -12.23 13.48 -12.85
CA LEU A 218 -12.02 12.31 -13.70
C LEU A 218 -13.18 11.30 -13.64
N GLY A 219 -14.16 11.50 -12.75
CA GLY A 219 -15.28 10.60 -12.53
C GLY A 219 -14.85 9.24 -11.94
N VAL A 220 -13.78 9.20 -11.16
CA VAL A 220 -13.27 8.00 -10.47
C VAL A 220 -13.27 8.21 -8.96
N ASN A 221 -13.14 7.13 -8.18
CA ASN A 221 -12.95 7.26 -6.73
C ASN A 221 -11.47 7.46 -6.38
N SER A 222 -11.20 7.85 -5.13
CA SER A 222 -9.86 8.13 -4.62
C SER A 222 -8.90 6.96 -4.78
N TRP A 223 -9.35 5.75 -4.46
CA TRP A 223 -8.57 4.53 -4.66
C TRP A 223 -8.14 4.35 -6.11
N ALA A 224 -9.03 4.58 -7.08
CA ALA A 224 -8.69 4.44 -8.49
C ALA A 224 -7.66 5.49 -8.91
N LEU A 225 -7.80 6.74 -8.47
CA LEU A 225 -6.79 7.76 -8.74
C LEU A 225 -5.44 7.38 -8.14
N ASP A 226 -5.39 6.92 -6.88
CA ASP A 226 -4.18 6.47 -6.22
C ASP A 226 -3.47 5.37 -7.03
N ARG A 227 -4.21 4.35 -7.47
CA ARG A 227 -3.67 3.26 -8.31
C ARG A 227 -3.20 3.75 -9.67
N ILE A 228 -3.86 4.73 -10.26
CA ILE A 228 -3.41 5.34 -11.52
C ILE A 228 -2.09 6.09 -11.33
N LEU A 229 -2.02 6.96 -10.32
CA LEU A 229 -0.82 7.76 -10.01
C LEU A 229 0.39 6.88 -9.68
N TYR A 230 0.16 5.72 -9.05
CA TYR A 230 1.20 4.76 -8.72
C TYR A 230 1.65 3.93 -9.92
N ASN A 231 0.72 3.28 -10.63
CA ASN A 231 1.06 2.32 -11.69
C ASN A 231 1.48 2.98 -13.01
N TYR A 232 1.03 4.20 -13.26
CA TYR A 232 1.36 4.97 -14.46
C TYR A 232 2.16 6.24 -14.12
N ASN A 233 2.96 6.17 -13.06
CA ASN A 233 3.68 7.32 -12.54
C ASN A 233 4.57 7.97 -13.62
N GLU A 234 5.31 7.17 -14.40
CA GLU A 234 6.23 7.65 -15.43
C GLU A 234 5.51 8.26 -16.65
N GLU A 235 4.38 7.67 -17.04
CA GLU A 235 3.53 8.17 -18.12
C GLU A 235 2.88 9.51 -17.75
N ILE A 236 2.37 9.61 -16.52
CA ILE A 236 1.79 10.87 -16.01
C ILE A 236 2.89 11.92 -15.88
N ASP A 237 4.04 11.54 -15.35
CA ASP A 237 5.23 12.40 -15.24
C ASP A 237 5.65 12.99 -16.59
N SER A 238 5.56 12.19 -17.66
CA SER A 238 5.86 12.61 -19.03
C SER A 238 4.79 13.51 -19.65
N ALA A 239 3.57 13.49 -19.11
CA ALA A 239 2.43 14.29 -19.58
C ALA A 239 2.25 15.63 -18.83
N LEU A 240 2.99 15.83 -17.73
CA LEU A 240 3.06 17.09 -16.96
C LEU A 240 4.08 18.06 -17.56
#